data_AF-A0A7V6WLC0-F1
#
_entry.id   AF-A0A7V6WLC0-F1
#
_cell.length_a   1.000
_cell.length_b   1.000
_cell.length_c   1.000
_cell.angle_alpha   90.00
_cell.angle_beta   90.00
_cell.angle_gamma   90.00
#
_symmetry.space_group_name_H-M   'P 1'
#
loop_
_entity.id
_entity.type
_entity.pdbx_description
1 polymer ?
#
loop_
_entity_poly.entity_id
_entity_poly.type
_entity_poly.pdbx_seq_one_letter_code
_entity_poly.pdbx_strand_id
1 'polypeptide(L)' 'KRNRRFTRSANDIDSSHYYHEFDEKNSLPETLNKIESRIIKITLAKSRNIREAARPLGISLTTLLRRMNKMNGDRP' A
#
# COMPACT_ATOMS: atom_id res chain seq x y z
N LYS A 1 -18.04 -46.49 20.76
CA LYS A 1 -16.94 -45.55 21.11
C LYS A 1 -16.78 -44.55 19.98
N ARG A 2 -17.09 -43.27 20.23
CA ARG A 2 -17.12 -42.16 19.26
C ARG A 2 -15.76 -41.47 19.10
N ASN A 3 -15.58 -40.88 17.92
CA ASN A 3 -14.73 -39.75 17.54
C ASN A 3 -13.20 -39.97 17.51
N ARG A 4 -12.70 -40.39 16.34
CA ARG A 4 -11.33 -40.08 15.92
C ARG A 4 -11.27 -38.60 15.53
N ARG A 5 -10.52 -37.84 16.33
CA ARG A 5 -10.14 -36.44 16.08
C ARG A 5 -9.51 -36.30 14.70
N PHE A 6 -10.08 -35.41 13.87
CA PHE A 6 -9.36 -34.83 12.74
C PHE A 6 -8.29 -33.88 13.30
N THR A 7 -7.02 -34.29 13.27
CA THR A 7 -5.91 -33.36 13.39
C THR A 7 -5.75 -32.67 12.04
N ARG A 8 -6.41 -31.52 11.90
CA ARG A 8 -6.18 -30.60 10.78
C ARG A 8 -4.72 -30.14 10.88
N SER A 9 -3.89 -30.62 9.97
CA SER A 9 -2.49 -30.20 9.82
C SER A 9 -2.48 -28.68 9.66
N ALA A 10 -1.90 -27.98 10.63
CA ALA A 10 -1.68 -26.56 10.51
C ALA A 10 -0.43 -26.36 9.66
N ASN A 11 -0.61 -25.65 8.55
CA ASN A 11 0.41 -24.87 7.85
C ASN A 11 1.35 -25.65 6.92
N ASP A 12 0.80 -26.18 5.83
CA ASP A 12 1.45 -26.02 4.53
C ASP A 12 1.44 -24.52 4.18
N ILE A 13 2.36 -23.75 4.75
CA ILE A 13 2.62 -22.39 4.26
C ILE A 13 3.43 -22.59 2.98
N ASP A 14 2.70 -22.61 1.87
CA ASP A 14 3.20 -22.30 0.54
C ASP A 14 3.95 -20.96 0.61
N SER A 15 5.26 -21.06 0.84
CA SER A 15 6.18 -19.92 0.91
C SER A 15 6.69 -19.54 -0.48
N SER A 16 5.84 -19.70 -1.49
CA SER A 16 6.04 -19.17 -2.83
C SER A 16 5.11 -17.96 -3.02
N HIS A 17 5.58 -16.91 -3.72
CA HIS A 17 4.78 -15.79 -4.24
C HIS A 17 4.69 -14.43 -3.52
N TYR A 18 5.70 -13.84 -2.85
CA TYR A 18 5.61 -12.38 -2.58
C TYR A 18 6.91 -11.57 -2.63
N TYR A 19 7.88 -11.96 -3.47
CA TYR A 19 8.86 -10.99 -3.96
C TYR A 19 8.61 -10.80 -5.45
N HIS A 20 7.70 -9.86 -5.77
CA HIS A 20 7.45 -9.42 -7.13
C HIS A 20 8.77 -8.97 -7.78
N GLU A 21 8.98 -9.52 -8.96
CA GLU A 21 9.93 -9.10 -9.99
C GLU A 21 10.11 -7.57 -9.97
N PHE A 22 11.34 -7.11 -9.74
CA PHE A 22 11.71 -5.76 -10.12
C PHE A 22 11.68 -5.71 -11.65
N ASP A 23 10.55 -5.30 -12.19
CA ASP A 23 10.38 -4.98 -13.61
C ASP A 23 11.52 -4.03 -14.03
N GLU A 24 12.50 -4.53 -14.81
CA GLU A 24 13.66 -3.79 -15.34
C GLU A 24 13.27 -2.58 -16.22
N LYS A 25 11.97 -2.36 -16.43
CA LYS A 25 11.40 -1.28 -17.24
C LYS A 25 10.95 -0.04 -16.46
N ASN A 26 10.88 -0.08 -15.13
CA ASN A 26 10.40 1.09 -14.38
C ASN A 26 11.52 2.10 -14.16
N SER A 27 11.34 3.29 -14.73
CA SER A 27 12.26 4.40 -14.51
C SER A 27 12.31 4.77 -13.00
N LEU A 28 13.44 5.30 -12.52
CA LEU A 28 13.56 5.78 -11.13
C LEU A 28 12.38 6.72 -10.72
N PRO A 29 11.91 7.64 -11.59
CA PRO A 29 10.71 8.43 -11.34
C PRO A 29 9.43 7.61 -11.10
N GLU A 30 9.19 6.52 -11.85
CA GLU A 30 8.01 5.68 -11.65
C GLU A 30 8.06 4.93 -10.32
N THR A 31 9.23 4.40 -9.97
CA THR A 31 9.42 3.72 -8.69
C THR A 31 9.18 4.67 -7.52
N LEU A 32 9.70 5.90 -7.60
CA LEU A 32 9.43 6.93 -6.60
C LEU A 32 7.94 7.29 -6.51
N ASN A 33 7.25 7.44 -7.64
CA ASN A 33 5.81 7.70 -7.66
C ASN A 33 5.01 6.53 -7.03
N LYS A 34 5.39 5.28 -7.29
CA LYS A 34 4.75 4.09 -6.68
C LYS A 34 4.94 4.07 -5.17
N ILE A 35 6.16 4.33 -4.69
CA ILE A 35 6.48 4.39 -3.25
C ILE A 35 5.71 5.54 -2.59
N GLU A 36 5.75 6.74 -3.17
CA GLU A 36 4.99 7.90 -2.67
C GLU A 36 3.50 7.59 -2.57
N SER A 37 2.93 6.96 -3.61
CA SER A 37 1.52 6.59 -3.63
C SER A 37 1.15 5.61 -2.52
N ARG A 38 2.02 4.62 -2.28
CA ARG A 38 1.82 3.64 -1.22
C ARG A 38 1.87 4.28 0.16
N ILE A 39 2.81 5.18 0.41
CA ILE A 39 2.94 5.91 1.67
C ILE A 39 1.68 6.75 1.92
N ILE A 40 1.22 7.51 0.93
CA ILE A 40 0.02 8.34 1.07
C ILE A 40 -1.22 7.47 1.38
N LYS A 41 -1.41 6.34 0.70
CA LYS A 41 -2.52 5.41 0.95
C LYS A 41 -2.50 4.86 2.37
N ILE A 42 -1.34 4.40 2.86
CA ILE A 42 -1.19 3.87 4.22
C ILE A 42 -1.51 4.95 5.25
N THR A 43 -1.02 6.17 5.04
CA THR A 43 -1.27 7.28 5.97
C THR A 43 -2.74 7.69 5.99
N LEU A 44 -3.39 7.75 4.82
CA LEU A 44 -4.83 8.02 4.73
C LEU A 44 -5.66 6.97 5.46
N ALA A 45 -5.33 5.68 5.30
CA ALA A 45 -6.04 4.59 5.98
C ALA A 45 -5.94 4.64 7.51
N LYS A 46 -4.87 5.25 8.05
CA LYS A 46 -4.66 5.43 9.49
C LYS A 46 -5.22 6.75 10.04
N SER A 47 -5.62 7.68 9.17
CA SER A 47 -6.04 9.03 9.56
C SER A 47 -7.56 9.16 9.54
N ARG A 48 -8.13 9.98 10.44
CA ARG A 48 -9.58 10.21 10.46
C ARG A 48 -10.05 11.09 9.31
N ASN A 49 -9.19 11.97 8.82
CA ASN A 49 -9.47 12.88 7.71
C ASN A 49 -8.18 13.25 6.95
N ILE A 50 -8.33 13.82 5.75
CA ILE A 50 -7.21 14.19 4.87
C ILE A 50 -6.28 15.22 5.52
N ARG A 51 -6.83 16.14 6.32
CA ARG A 51 -6.04 17.18 7.02
C ARG A 51 -5.11 16.57 8.07
N GLU A 52 -5.56 15.55 8.78
CA GLU A 52 -4.74 14.79 9.73
C GLU A 52 -3.66 13.98 9.01
N ALA A 53 -3.97 13.40 7.85
CA ALA A 53 -3.01 12.63 7.05
C ALA A 53 -1.82 13.48 6.54
N ALA A 54 -2.01 14.78 6.34
CA ALA A 54 -0.95 15.68 5.88
C ALA A 54 0.14 15.92 6.93
N ARG A 55 -0.21 15.88 8.23
CA ARG A 55 0.72 16.15 9.34
C ARG A 55 1.90 15.16 9.43
N PRO A 56 1.69 13.83 9.50
CA PRO A 56 2.79 12.86 9.57
C PRO A 56 3.61 12.77 8.27
N LEU A 57 3.05 13.24 7.14
CA LEU A 57 3.78 13.33 5.87
C LEU A 57 4.67 14.58 5.79
N GLY A 58 4.55 15.53 6.73
CA GLY A 58 5.31 16.78 6.72
C GLY A 58 4.98 17.70 5.54
N ILE A 59 3.76 17.59 4.98
CA ILE A 59 3.33 18.39 3.83
C ILE A 59 2.06 19.18 4.13
N SER A 60 1.81 20.25 3.37
CA SER A 60 0.55 20.97 3.44
C SER A 60 -0.62 20.14 2.91
N LEU A 61 -1.83 20.46 3.36
CA LEU A 61 -3.07 19.88 2.82
C LEU A 61 -3.17 20.08 1.30
N THR A 62 -2.81 21.26 0.80
CA THR A 62 -2.82 21.56 -0.65
C THR A 62 -1.85 20.68 -1.43
N THR A 63 -0.66 20.43 -0.89
CA THR A 63 0.34 19.54 -1.50
C THR A 63 -0.16 18.10 -1.51
N LEU A 64 -0.77 17.64 -0.43
CA LEU A 64 -1.36 16.31 -0.34
C LEU A 64 -2.47 16.13 -1.38
N LEU A 65 -3.40 17.08 -1.49
CA LEU A 65 -4.47 17.05 -2.49
C LEU A 65 -3.92 17.02 -3.92
N ARG A 66 -2.90 17.83 -4.23
CA ARG A 66 -2.24 17.80 -5.54
C ARG A 66 -1.63 16.43 -5.86
N ARG A 67 -0.95 15.82 -4.88
CA ARG A 67 -0.38 14.47 -5.02
C ARG A 67 -1.47 13.42 -5.20
N MET A 68 -2.58 13.53 -4.48
CA MET A 68 -3.75 12.66 -4.65
C MET A 68 -4.38 12.75 -6.05
N ASN A 69 -4.55 13.96 -6.57
CA ASN A 69 -5.08 14.14 -7.92
C ASN A 69 -4.12 13.54 -8.97
N LYS A 70 -2.81 13.73 -8.80
CA LYS A 70 -1.78 13.10 -9.65
C LYS A 70 -1.87 11.56 -9.63
N MET A 71 -2.19 10.95 -8.49
CA MET A 71 -2.35 9.49 -8.36
C MET A 71 -3.63 8.97 -9.00
N ASN A 72 -4.72 9.74 -8.94
CA ASN A 72 -6.02 9.33 -9.47
C ASN A 72 -6.14 9.52 -10.99
N GLY A 73 -5.15 10.16 -11.62
CA GLY A 73 -5.17 10.38 -13.07
C GLY A 73 -6.22 11.40 -13.50
N ASP A 74 -6.76 12.19 -12.57
CA ASP A 74 -7.57 13.36 -12.90
C ASP A 74 -6.65 14.37 -13.59
N ARG A 75 -6.62 14.27 -14.93
CA ARG A 75 -6.14 15.32 -15.80
C ARG A 75 -6.94 16.59 -15.50
N PRO A 76 -6.28 17.76 -15.46
CA PRO A 76 -7.01 19.03 -15.41
C PRO A 76 -7.99 19.16 -16.57
#